data_AF-A0A7I8D1X8-F1
#
_entry.id   AF-A0A7I8D1X8-F1
#
_cell.length_a   1.000
_cell.length_b   1.000
_cell.length_c   1.000
_cell.angle_alpha   90.00
_cell.angle_beta   90.00
_cell.angle_gamma   90.00
#
_symmetry.space_group_name_H-M   'P 1'
#
loop_
_entity.id
_entity.type
_entity.pdbx_description
1 polymer ?
#
loop_
_entity_poly.entity_id
_entity_poly.type
_entity_poly.pdbx_seq_one_letter_code
_entity_poly.pdbx_strand_id
1 'polypeptide(L)'
;MTQQELDNLSRLPTVTYEQFLKFKPCWLNDRKRAAQLKEIGSRKREWNALDVLRLEEVTIADRMWAVLREEFLPAHLLHEYACRCADYALSKIDNPDPRSVRAIEAKRKWLRGEISNKELITARNEARAASWSIGWGAARAAAWGAARDAAWGAARDAAWGAARDAARKDILDTLISLIKEAARDAGTSTSGKQKLSAVIVTKKEREING
;
A
#
# COMPACT_ATOMS: atom_id res chain seq x y z
N MET A 1 -20.34 1.75 -6.58
CA MET A 1 -19.16 1.00 -7.07
C MET A 1 -19.58 0.30 -8.34
N THR A 2 -18.87 0.49 -9.45
CA THR A 2 -19.24 -0.08 -10.76
C THR A 2 -18.90 -1.58 -10.81
N GLN A 3 -19.55 -2.34 -11.71
CA GLN A 3 -19.19 -3.75 -11.92
C GLN A 3 -17.72 -3.91 -12.32
N GLN A 4 -17.19 -2.95 -13.09
CA GLN A 4 -15.78 -2.94 -13.50
C GLN A 4 -14.82 -2.62 -12.34
N GLU A 5 -15.23 -1.79 -11.38
CA GLU A 5 -14.48 -1.59 -10.12
C GLU A 5 -14.46 -2.86 -9.27
N LEU A 6 -15.59 -3.58 -9.18
CA LEU A 6 -15.67 -4.88 -8.52
C LEU A 6 -14.73 -5.91 -9.19
N ASP A 7 -14.71 -5.95 -10.51
CA ASP A 7 -13.86 -6.85 -11.30
C ASP A 7 -12.37 -6.46 -11.22
N ASN A 8 -12.04 -5.19 -10.97
CA ASN A 8 -10.66 -4.78 -10.74
C ASN A 8 -10.20 -5.09 -9.32
N LEU A 9 -11.10 -5.00 -8.34
CA LEU A 9 -10.82 -5.42 -6.96
C LEU A 9 -10.63 -6.93 -6.84
N SER A 10 -11.27 -7.72 -7.71
CA SER A 10 -11.05 -9.18 -7.77
C SER A 10 -9.69 -9.57 -8.37
N ARG A 11 -8.94 -8.62 -8.96
CA ARG A 11 -7.57 -8.83 -9.47
C ARG A 11 -6.48 -8.65 -8.42
N LEU A 12 -6.84 -8.31 -7.17
CA LEU A 12 -5.86 -8.29 -6.09
C LEU A 12 -5.28 -9.69 -5.88
N PRO A 13 -3.99 -9.81 -5.56
CA PRO A 13 -3.40 -11.06 -5.11
C PRO A 13 -4.22 -11.69 -3.98
N THR A 14 -4.30 -13.02 -4.01
CA THR A 14 -5.02 -13.81 -3.00
C THR A 14 -4.11 -14.81 -2.33
N VAL A 15 -4.35 -15.05 -1.05
CA VAL A 15 -3.58 -15.97 -0.21
C VAL A 15 -4.53 -16.99 0.42
N THR A 16 -4.17 -18.28 0.37
CA THR A 16 -4.91 -19.33 1.10
C THR A 16 -4.51 -19.36 2.58
N TYR A 17 -5.31 -19.99 3.43
CA TYR A 17 -4.95 -20.20 4.84
C TYR A 17 -3.58 -20.89 4.99
N GLU A 18 -3.30 -21.93 4.20
CA GLU A 18 -2.05 -22.68 4.24
C GLU A 18 -0.85 -21.83 3.81
N GLN A 19 -1.03 -20.98 2.79
CA GLN A 19 -0.01 -20.01 2.38
C GLN A 19 0.23 -18.97 3.48
N PHE A 20 -0.84 -18.49 4.12
CA PHE A 20 -0.77 -17.52 5.22
C PHE A 20 0.03 -18.07 6.40
N LEU A 21 -0.11 -19.36 6.74
CA LEU A 21 0.66 -20.00 7.80
C LEU A 21 2.18 -19.97 7.55
N LYS A 22 2.63 -19.93 6.28
CA LYS A 22 4.07 -19.84 5.94
C LYS A 22 4.70 -18.51 6.38
N PHE A 23 3.87 -17.48 6.61
CA PHE A 23 4.32 -16.21 7.18
C PHE A 23 4.67 -16.30 8.66
N LYS A 24 4.41 -17.44 9.31
CA LYS A 24 4.70 -17.72 10.72
C LYS A 24 4.19 -16.61 11.66
N PRO A 25 2.86 -16.32 11.63
CA PRO A 25 2.30 -15.34 12.55
C PRO A 25 2.56 -15.77 14.00
N CYS A 26 2.97 -14.82 14.84
CA CYS A 26 3.17 -15.07 16.28
C CYS A 26 1.89 -15.52 17.00
N TRP A 27 0.73 -15.33 16.37
CA TRP A 27 -0.58 -15.80 16.80
C TRP A 27 -0.65 -17.33 16.95
N LEU A 28 0.21 -18.09 16.27
CA LEU A 28 0.30 -19.54 16.41
C LEU A 28 0.85 -19.99 17.77
N ASN A 29 1.53 -19.10 18.48
CA ASN A 29 2.08 -19.39 19.81
C ASN A 29 1.02 -19.31 20.92
N ASP A 30 -0.16 -18.74 20.62
CA ASP A 30 -1.29 -18.65 21.53
C ASP A 30 -2.43 -19.54 21.03
N ARG A 31 -2.92 -20.45 21.89
CA ARG A 31 -3.93 -21.44 21.49
C ARG A 31 -5.25 -20.81 21.06
N LYS A 32 -5.68 -19.71 21.70
CA LYS A 32 -6.94 -19.03 21.37
C LYS A 32 -6.81 -18.29 20.05
N ARG A 33 -5.72 -17.54 19.85
CA ARG A 33 -5.45 -16.81 18.60
C ARG A 33 -5.22 -17.76 17.42
N ALA A 34 -4.55 -18.90 17.64
CA ALA A 34 -4.40 -19.94 16.62
C ALA A 34 -5.75 -20.55 16.22
N ALA A 35 -6.64 -20.82 17.18
CA ALA A 35 -7.99 -21.31 16.91
C ALA A 35 -8.82 -20.26 16.14
N GLN A 36 -8.76 -18.99 16.55
CA GLN A 36 -9.42 -17.88 15.86
C GLN A 36 -8.91 -17.73 14.41
N LEU A 37 -7.58 -17.79 14.21
CA LEU A 37 -6.99 -17.72 12.87
C LEU A 37 -7.47 -18.87 11.98
N LYS A 38 -7.55 -20.10 12.53
CA LYS A 38 -8.06 -21.27 11.81
C LYS A 38 -9.53 -21.12 11.44
N GLU A 39 -10.35 -20.64 12.38
CA GLU A 39 -11.78 -20.41 12.16
C GLU A 39 -11.98 -19.38 11.05
N ILE A 40 -11.31 -18.22 11.13
CA ILE A 40 -11.34 -17.19 10.09
C ILE A 40 -10.88 -17.79 8.75
N GLY A 41 -9.72 -18.46 8.74
CA GLY A 41 -9.16 -19.08 7.54
C GLY A 41 -10.10 -20.07 6.85
N SER A 42 -10.94 -20.79 7.60
CA SER A 42 -11.91 -21.72 7.03
C SER A 42 -13.13 -21.08 6.36
N ARG A 43 -13.39 -19.77 6.58
CA ARG A 43 -14.56 -19.08 6.03
C ARG A 43 -14.45 -18.84 4.53
N LYS A 44 -13.23 -18.83 3.98
CA LYS A 44 -12.99 -18.58 2.55
C LYS A 44 -11.71 -19.30 2.10
N ARG A 45 -11.74 -19.87 0.89
CA ARG A 45 -10.59 -20.58 0.31
C ARG A 45 -9.39 -19.66 0.07
N GLU A 46 -9.65 -18.45 -0.42
CA GLU A 46 -8.64 -17.48 -0.86
C GLU A 46 -9.03 -16.08 -0.36
N TRP A 47 -8.07 -15.39 0.26
CA TRP A 47 -8.27 -14.08 0.86
C TRP A 47 -7.47 -13.03 0.11
N ASN A 48 -8.09 -11.93 -0.30
CA ASN A 48 -7.37 -10.73 -0.77
C ASN A 48 -7.19 -9.72 0.37
N ALA A 49 -6.45 -8.64 0.10
CA ALA A 49 -6.18 -7.60 1.10
C ALA A 49 -7.46 -6.98 1.68
N LEU A 50 -8.48 -6.71 0.86
CA LEU A 50 -9.72 -6.10 1.33
C LEU A 50 -10.55 -7.04 2.20
N ASP A 51 -10.57 -8.34 1.92
CA ASP A 51 -11.23 -9.33 2.76
C ASP A 51 -10.67 -9.26 4.19
N VAL A 52 -9.33 -9.25 4.31
CA VAL A 52 -8.64 -9.21 5.60
C VAL A 52 -8.85 -7.87 6.31
N LEU A 53 -8.76 -6.74 5.59
CA LEU A 53 -8.93 -5.41 6.19
C LEU A 53 -10.35 -5.18 6.76
N ARG A 54 -11.36 -5.89 6.25
CA ARG A 54 -12.76 -5.82 6.70
C ARG A 54 -13.09 -6.72 7.88
N LEU A 55 -12.15 -7.53 8.38
CA LEU A 55 -12.35 -8.37 9.57
C LEU A 55 -12.38 -7.51 10.85
N GLU A 56 -13.55 -6.97 11.19
CA GLU A 56 -13.73 -6.09 12.35
C GLU A 56 -13.41 -6.78 13.69
N GLU A 57 -13.58 -8.10 13.75
CA GLU A 57 -13.23 -8.96 14.90
C GLU A 57 -11.72 -9.15 15.09
N VAL A 58 -10.90 -8.74 14.11
CA VAL A 58 -9.43 -8.76 14.18
C VAL A 58 -8.94 -7.35 14.49
N THR A 59 -7.90 -7.21 15.31
CA THR A 59 -7.35 -5.88 15.62
C THR A 59 -6.81 -5.20 14.35
N ILE A 60 -6.83 -3.86 14.28
CA ILE A 60 -6.23 -3.15 13.13
C ILE A 60 -4.76 -3.52 12.98
N ALA A 61 -4.02 -3.64 14.08
CA ALA A 61 -2.61 -4.02 14.06
C ALA A 61 -2.39 -5.39 13.39
N ASP A 62 -3.23 -6.37 13.72
CA ASP A 62 -3.14 -7.71 13.13
C ASP A 62 -3.57 -7.73 11.65
N ARG A 63 -4.63 -6.98 11.28
CA ARG A 63 -5.05 -6.80 9.89
C ARG A 63 -3.92 -6.19 9.05
N MET A 64 -3.28 -5.15 9.55
CA MET A 64 -2.16 -4.48 8.88
C MET A 64 -0.92 -5.37 8.80
N TRP A 65 -0.60 -6.11 9.87
CA TRP A 65 0.47 -7.10 9.84
C TRP A 65 0.23 -8.15 8.74
N ALA A 66 -1.01 -8.60 8.56
CA ALA A 66 -1.37 -9.57 7.55
C ALA A 66 -1.22 -9.04 6.11
N VAL A 67 -1.71 -7.84 5.80
CA VAL A 67 -1.84 -7.39 4.39
C VAL A 67 -0.66 -6.61 3.84
N LEU A 68 0.22 -6.05 4.68
CA LEU A 68 1.33 -5.20 4.23
C LEU A 68 2.51 -6.02 3.68
N ARG A 69 2.26 -6.76 2.60
CA ARG A 69 3.19 -7.66 1.92
C ARG A 69 2.78 -7.91 0.47
N GLU A 70 3.74 -8.33 -0.36
CA GLU A 70 3.55 -8.45 -1.80
C GLU A 70 2.55 -9.54 -2.22
N GLU A 71 2.34 -10.54 -1.37
CA GLU A 71 1.38 -11.61 -1.57
C GLU A 71 -0.08 -11.16 -1.47
N PHE A 72 -0.34 -9.99 -0.86
CA PHE A 72 -1.66 -9.37 -0.76
C PHE A 72 -1.76 -8.07 -1.56
N LEU A 73 -0.67 -7.30 -1.65
CA LEU A 73 -0.63 -5.98 -2.26
C LEU A 73 0.57 -5.87 -3.19
N PRO A 74 0.39 -5.59 -4.49
CA PRO A 74 1.51 -5.32 -5.39
C PRO A 74 2.47 -4.26 -4.86
N ALA A 75 3.77 -4.42 -5.12
CA ALA A 75 4.84 -3.54 -4.60
C ALA A 75 4.58 -2.03 -4.81
N HIS A 76 4.01 -1.64 -5.95
CA HIS A 76 3.70 -0.24 -6.23
C HIS A 76 2.65 0.33 -5.26
N LEU A 77 1.65 -0.46 -4.86
CA LEU A 77 0.66 -0.04 -3.85
C LEU A 77 1.27 0.05 -2.47
N LEU A 78 2.13 -0.90 -2.08
CA LEU A 78 2.85 -0.83 -0.81
C LEU A 78 3.71 0.43 -0.71
N HIS A 79 4.38 0.79 -1.81
CA HIS A 79 5.18 2.01 -1.87
C HIS A 79 4.36 3.28 -1.84
N GLU A 80 3.28 3.39 -2.61
CA GLU A 80 2.40 4.57 -2.58
C GLU A 80 1.73 4.70 -1.21
N TYR A 81 1.32 3.58 -0.60
CA TYR A 81 0.79 3.57 0.75
C TYR A 81 1.80 4.13 1.76
N ALA A 82 3.07 3.70 1.69
CA ALA A 82 4.13 4.26 2.53
C ALA A 82 4.32 5.77 2.31
N CYS A 83 4.22 6.26 1.06
CA CYS A 83 4.25 7.69 0.75
C CYS A 83 3.08 8.44 1.40
N ARG A 84 1.85 7.90 1.35
CA ARG A 84 0.68 8.53 2.01
C ARG A 84 0.78 8.53 3.52
N CYS A 85 1.32 7.48 4.13
CA CYS A 85 1.62 7.45 5.56
C CYS A 85 2.64 8.55 5.94
N ALA A 86 3.66 8.76 5.10
CA ALA A 86 4.63 9.82 5.30
C ALA A 86 3.99 11.21 5.14
N ASP A 87 3.17 11.42 4.11
CA ASP A 87 2.41 12.68 3.93
C ASP A 87 1.51 12.96 5.13
N TYR A 88 0.78 11.96 5.62
CA TYR A 88 -0.06 12.09 6.81
C TYR A 88 0.77 12.51 8.02
N ALA A 89 1.93 11.89 8.25
CA ALA A 89 2.82 12.26 9.35
C ALA A 89 3.37 13.70 9.19
N LEU A 90 3.80 14.09 7.99
CA LEU A 90 4.28 15.45 7.71
C LEU A 90 3.18 16.49 7.86
N SER A 91 1.91 16.15 7.55
CA SER A 91 0.77 17.06 7.71
C SER A 91 0.49 17.46 9.17
N LYS A 92 1.05 16.73 10.14
CA LYS A 92 0.93 17.03 11.58
C LYS A 92 2.07 17.90 12.10
N ILE A 93 2.97 18.34 11.23
CA ILE A 93 4.12 19.19 11.55
C ILE A 93 3.90 20.54 10.87
N ASP A 94 3.95 21.64 11.62
CA ASP A 94 3.67 22.98 11.06
C ASP A 94 4.66 23.40 9.96
N ASN A 95 5.93 22.99 10.09
CA ASN A 95 6.98 23.26 9.12
C ASN A 95 7.85 22.01 8.88
N PRO A 96 7.37 21.04 8.08
CA PRO A 96 8.11 19.82 7.82
C PRO A 96 9.40 20.13 7.06
N ASP A 97 10.48 19.38 7.35
CA ASP A 97 11.75 19.56 6.65
C ASP A 97 11.55 19.35 5.13
N PRO A 98 11.93 20.32 4.28
CA PRO A 98 11.75 20.21 2.84
C PRO A 98 12.42 18.96 2.24
N ARG A 99 13.50 18.46 2.84
CA ARG A 99 14.18 17.24 2.38
C ARG A 99 13.30 16.00 2.56
N SER A 100 12.47 15.95 3.61
CA SER A 100 11.49 14.89 3.80
C SER A 100 10.41 14.92 2.72
N VAL A 101 9.90 16.10 2.38
CA VAL A 101 8.92 16.28 1.29
C VAL A 101 9.53 15.84 -0.05
N ARG A 102 10.74 16.32 -0.37
CA ARG A 102 11.45 15.94 -1.61
C ARG A 102 11.71 14.44 -1.71
N ALA A 103 11.98 13.75 -0.60
CA ALA A 103 12.17 12.30 -0.61
C ALA A 103 10.90 11.53 -0.97
N ILE A 104 9.72 11.99 -0.51
CA ILE A 104 8.42 11.41 -0.88
C ILE A 104 8.16 11.65 -2.38
N GLU A 105 8.36 12.88 -2.85
CA GLU A 105 8.22 13.22 -4.27
C GLU A 105 9.14 12.37 -5.15
N ALA A 106 10.41 12.22 -4.76
CA ALA A 106 11.37 11.37 -5.47
C ALA A 106 10.90 9.91 -5.51
N LYS A 107 10.37 9.36 -4.41
CA LYS A 107 9.82 7.99 -4.42
C LYS A 107 8.65 7.84 -5.39
N ARG A 108 7.75 8.82 -5.48
CA ARG A 108 6.64 8.81 -6.45
C ARG A 108 7.12 8.96 -7.90
N LYS A 109 8.09 9.83 -8.16
CA LYS A 109 8.75 9.94 -9.48
C LYS A 109 9.40 8.62 -9.89
N TRP A 110 10.08 7.96 -8.96
CA TRP A 110 10.70 6.65 -9.19
C TRP A 110 9.65 5.58 -9.51
N LEU A 111 8.51 5.57 -8.83
CA LEU A 111 7.39 4.65 -9.15
C LEU A 111 6.85 4.86 -10.57
N ARG A 112 6.90 6.09 -11.09
CA ARG A 112 6.54 6.41 -12.49
C ARG A 112 7.67 6.19 -13.49
N GLY A 113 8.86 5.78 -13.04
CA GLY A 113 10.04 5.60 -13.88
C GLY A 113 10.70 6.91 -14.35
N GLU A 114 10.38 8.03 -13.71
CA GLU A 114 10.89 9.37 -14.11
C GLU A 114 12.30 9.65 -13.59
N ILE A 115 12.74 8.94 -12.54
CA ILE A 115 14.08 9.08 -11.97
C ILE A 115 14.72 7.71 -11.75
N SER A 116 16.04 7.69 -11.80
CA SER A 116 16.86 6.50 -11.59
C SER A 116 16.90 6.06 -10.12
N ASN A 117 17.37 4.82 -9.89
CA ASN A 117 17.70 4.33 -8.55
C ASN A 117 18.72 5.23 -7.85
N LYS A 118 19.69 5.79 -8.59
CA LYS A 118 20.73 6.67 -8.04
C LYS A 118 20.13 7.96 -7.49
N GLU A 119 19.25 8.60 -8.26
CA GLU A 119 18.56 9.82 -7.84
C GLU A 119 17.64 9.57 -6.63
N LEU A 120 16.94 8.43 -6.60
CA LEU A 120 16.15 8.03 -5.43
C LEU A 120 17.03 7.85 -4.18
N ILE A 121 18.20 7.22 -4.32
CA ILE A 121 19.15 7.03 -3.21
C ILE A 121 19.67 8.38 -2.70
N THR A 122 20.01 9.31 -3.60
CA THR A 122 20.44 10.67 -3.23
C THR A 122 19.38 11.38 -2.39
N ALA A 123 18.12 11.41 -2.86
CA ALA A 123 17.02 12.05 -2.11
C ALA A 123 16.81 11.40 -0.74
N ARG A 124 16.92 10.07 -0.65
CA ARG A 124 16.87 9.35 0.64
C ARG A 124 17.99 9.77 1.58
N ASN A 125 19.21 9.88 1.08
CA ASN A 125 20.37 10.25 1.89
C ASN A 125 20.27 11.70 2.41
N GLU A 126 19.77 12.63 1.59
CA GLU A 126 19.51 14.01 2.02
C GLU A 126 18.48 14.08 3.16
N ALA A 127 17.37 13.35 3.02
CA ALA A 127 16.35 13.27 4.07
C ALA A 127 16.91 12.62 5.35
N ARG A 128 17.75 11.59 5.21
CA ARG A 128 18.40 10.95 6.36
C ARG A 128 19.33 11.91 7.09
N ALA A 129 20.06 12.77 6.38
CA ALA A 129 20.95 13.77 6.99
C ALA A 129 20.19 14.79 7.84
N ALA A 130 18.99 15.23 7.43
CA ALA A 130 18.12 16.10 8.23
C ALA A 130 17.66 15.46 9.56
N SER A 131 17.49 14.13 9.60
CA SER A 131 17.06 13.44 10.82
C SER A 131 18.13 13.43 11.93
N TRP A 132 19.41 13.65 11.61
CA TRP A 132 20.49 13.68 12.60
C TRP A 132 20.69 15.05 13.25
N SER A 133 20.14 16.13 12.67
CA SER A 133 20.35 17.49 13.18
C SER A 133 19.37 17.94 14.25
N ILE A 134 18.28 17.22 14.51
CA ILE A 134 17.25 17.64 15.49
C ILE A 134 16.83 16.45 16.36
N GLY A 135 17.17 16.52 17.65
CA GLY A 135 16.96 15.47 18.65
C GLY A 135 15.52 15.35 19.15
N TRP A 136 14.59 14.84 18.33
CA TRP A 136 13.24 14.49 18.80
C TRP A 136 12.79 13.09 18.32
N GLY A 137 12.59 12.19 19.28
CA GLY A 137 12.49 10.73 19.13
C GLY A 137 11.14 10.14 18.71
N ALA A 138 10.17 10.92 18.21
CA ALA A 138 8.88 10.40 17.78
C ALA A 138 8.66 10.48 16.25
N ALA A 139 9.00 11.61 15.62
CA ALA A 139 9.03 11.75 14.16
C ALA A 139 10.14 10.89 13.51
N ARG A 140 11.16 10.54 14.30
CA ARG A 140 12.26 9.64 13.94
C ARG A 140 11.76 8.24 13.57
N ALA A 141 10.70 7.72 14.18
CA ALA A 141 10.17 6.39 13.82
C ALA A 141 9.53 6.36 12.41
N ALA A 142 8.81 7.43 12.03
CA ALA A 142 8.18 7.54 10.72
C ALA A 142 9.19 7.83 9.60
N ALA A 143 10.18 8.70 9.86
CA ALA A 143 11.24 9.00 8.90
C ALA A 143 12.26 7.84 8.73
N TRP A 144 12.50 7.05 9.77
CA TRP A 144 13.43 5.91 9.71
C TRP A 144 12.84 4.67 9.06
N GLY A 145 11.51 4.48 9.10
CA GLY A 145 10.84 3.40 8.38
C GLY A 145 11.01 3.50 6.86
N ALA A 146 11.02 4.71 6.30
CA ALA A 146 11.19 4.94 4.85
C ALA A 146 12.62 4.64 4.33
N ALA A 147 13.62 4.64 5.23
CA ALA A 147 15.04 4.49 4.87
C ALA A 147 15.65 3.13 5.24
N ARG A 148 14.96 2.28 6.01
CA ARG A 148 15.56 1.10 6.65
C ARG A 148 15.00 -0.24 6.16
N ASP A 149 15.17 -0.49 4.87
CA ASP A 149 15.05 -1.83 4.26
C ASP A 149 13.64 -2.30 3.85
N ALA A 150 13.62 -2.67 2.56
CA ALA A 150 12.66 -3.48 1.81
C ALA A 150 11.32 -3.74 2.51
N ALA A 151 10.32 -2.92 2.16
CA ALA A 151 8.85 -3.07 2.21
C ALA A 151 8.19 -3.70 3.47
N TRP A 152 8.73 -4.80 3.96
CA TRP A 152 8.32 -5.65 5.07
C TRP A 152 8.72 -5.14 6.47
N GLY A 153 9.90 -4.54 6.62
CA GLY A 153 10.34 -3.96 7.90
C GLY A 153 9.62 -2.65 8.20
N ALA A 154 9.56 -1.78 7.18
CA ALA A 154 9.00 -0.44 7.25
C ALA A 154 7.50 -0.40 7.59
N ALA A 155 6.70 -1.25 6.95
CA ALA A 155 5.26 -1.27 7.12
C ALA A 155 4.85 -1.79 8.52
N ARG A 156 5.65 -2.72 9.05
CA ARG A 156 5.50 -3.28 10.39
C ARG A 156 5.93 -2.26 11.45
N ASP A 157 7.11 -1.67 11.35
CA ASP A 157 7.60 -0.71 12.36
C ASP A 157 6.78 0.61 12.37
N ALA A 158 6.29 1.07 11.21
CA ALA A 158 5.41 2.24 11.14
C ALA A 158 4.03 1.97 11.79
N ALA A 159 3.47 0.77 11.63
CA ALA A 159 2.22 0.37 12.30
C ALA A 159 2.38 0.23 13.82
N TRP A 160 3.57 -0.16 14.28
CA TRP A 160 3.91 -0.25 15.71
C TRP A 160 4.19 1.13 16.33
N GLY A 161 4.78 2.08 15.59
CA GLY A 161 5.14 3.42 16.07
C GLY A 161 4.00 4.45 16.12
N ALA A 162 2.92 4.30 15.35
CA ALA A 162 1.84 5.28 15.23
C ALA A 162 0.79 5.21 16.36
N ALA A 163 1.21 5.07 17.62
CA ALA A 163 0.35 4.75 18.75
C ALA A 163 -0.61 5.90 19.18
N ARG A 164 -1.76 5.98 18.50
CA ARG A 164 -3.13 6.06 19.08
C ARG A 164 -4.07 5.30 18.15
N ASP A 165 -5.07 4.60 18.69
CA ASP A 165 -5.98 3.80 17.85
C ASP A 165 -6.73 4.62 16.78
N ALA A 166 -6.96 5.91 17.04
CA ALA A 166 -7.49 6.85 16.04
C ALA A 166 -6.54 7.03 14.84
N ALA A 167 -5.23 7.19 15.07
CA ALA A 167 -4.26 7.31 13.98
C ALA A 167 -4.15 6.00 13.18
N ARG A 168 -4.30 4.84 13.85
CA ARG A 168 -4.34 3.53 13.16
C ARG A 168 -5.54 3.38 12.25
N LYS A 169 -6.69 3.95 12.63
CA LYS A 169 -7.89 3.95 11.79
C LYS A 169 -7.71 4.84 10.55
N ASP A 170 -7.22 6.06 10.71
CA ASP A 170 -6.94 6.97 9.58
C ASP A 170 -5.97 6.33 8.57
N ILE A 171 -4.95 5.66 9.09
CA ILE A 171 -3.92 4.97 8.31
C ILE A 171 -4.51 3.73 7.59
N LEU A 172 -5.38 2.96 8.25
CA LEU A 172 -6.14 1.87 7.63
C LEU A 172 -7.05 2.37 6.50
N ASP A 173 -7.81 3.44 6.76
CA ASP A 173 -8.73 4.04 5.79
C ASP A 173 -7.99 4.56 4.56
N THR A 174 -6.77 5.09 4.77
CA THR A 174 -5.86 5.48 3.68
C THR A 174 -5.49 4.30 2.78
N LEU A 175 -5.21 3.12 3.36
CA LEU A 175 -4.92 1.91 2.58
C LEU A 175 -6.14 1.45 1.79
N ILE A 176 -7.30 1.40 2.43
CA ILE A 176 -8.56 1.00 1.78
C ILE A 176 -8.89 1.96 0.62
N SER A 177 -8.72 3.27 0.82
CA SER A 177 -8.94 4.27 -0.23
C SER A 177 -7.98 4.06 -1.40
N LEU A 178 -6.68 3.87 -1.13
CA LEU A 178 -5.68 3.62 -2.15
C LEU A 178 -6.01 2.38 -3.00
N ILE A 179 -6.41 1.27 -2.36
CA ILE A 179 -6.79 0.05 -3.09
C ILE A 179 -8.00 0.30 -3.99
N LYS A 180 -9.01 1.04 -3.49
CA LYS A 180 -10.20 1.40 -4.28
C LYS A 180 -9.89 2.37 -5.42
N GLU A 181 -8.97 3.31 -5.21
CA GLU A 181 -8.48 4.22 -6.26
C GLU A 181 -7.76 3.46 -7.36
N ALA A 182 -6.83 2.57 -7.00
CA ALA A 182 -6.12 1.75 -7.98
C ALA A 182 -7.06 0.89 -8.83
N ALA A 183 -8.12 0.34 -8.22
CA ALA A 183 -9.15 -0.40 -8.95
C ALA A 183 -9.99 0.48 -9.89
N ARG A 184 -10.20 1.76 -9.56
CA ARG A 184 -10.87 2.72 -10.44
C ARG A 184 -9.99 3.09 -11.64
N ASP A 185 -8.72 3.40 -11.39
CA ASP A 185 -7.77 3.84 -12.42
C ASP A 185 -7.44 2.73 -13.42
N ALA A 186 -7.44 1.46 -12.97
CA ALA A 186 -7.36 0.31 -13.87
C ALA A 186 -8.56 0.26 -14.85
N GLY A 187 -9.75 0.67 -14.42
CA GLY A 187 -10.96 0.68 -15.24
C GLY A 187 -10.96 1.77 -16.31
N THR A 188 -10.47 2.97 -15.98
CA THR A 188 -10.40 4.10 -16.91
C THR A 188 -9.37 3.86 -18.02
N SER A 189 -8.22 3.25 -17.70
CA SER A 189 -7.19 2.91 -18.70
C SER A 189 -7.65 1.84 -19.69
N THR A 190 -8.40 0.82 -19.23
CA THR A 190 -8.99 -0.20 -20.12
C THR A 190 -10.11 0.37 -20.99
N SER A 191 -11.00 1.19 -20.43
CA SER A 191 -12.08 1.84 -21.20
C SER A 191 -11.52 2.80 -22.27
N GLY A 192 -10.48 3.57 -21.93
CA GLY A 192 -9.79 4.43 -22.88
C GLY A 192 -9.16 3.65 -24.05
N LYS A 193 -8.44 2.56 -23.76
CA LYS A 193 -7.86 1.69 -24.79
C LYS A 193 -8.91 1.05 -25.70
N GLN A 194 -10.03 0.55 -25.13
CA GLN A 194 -11.13 -0.02 -25.90
C GLN A 194 -11.82 1.01 -26.80
N LYS A 195 -11.99 2.25 -26.31
CA LYS A 195 -12.58 3.35 -27.09
C LYS A 195 -11.65 3.79 -28.23
N LEU A 196 -10.34 3.87 -27.98
CA LEU A 196 -9.32 4.16 -28.99
C LEU A 196 -9.24 3.07 -30.07
N SER A 197 -9.26 1.78 -29.69
CA SER A 197 -9.26 0.69 -30.67
C SER A 197 -10.54 0.66 -31.51
N ALA A 198 -11.72 0.92 -30.91
CA ALA A 198 -12.98 1.03 -31.66
C ALA A 198 -12.99 2.21 -32.66
N VAL A 199 -12.40 3.36 -32.29
CA VAL A 199 -12.26 4.51 -33.20
C VAL A 199 -11.30 4.20 -34.36
N ILE A 200 -10.21 3.46 -34.10
CA ILE A 200 -9.25 3.07 -35.15
C ILE A 200 -9.88 2.07 -36.13
N VAL A 201 -10.63 1.08 -35.63
CA VAL A 201 -11.32 0.09 -36.47
C VAL A 201 -12.36 0.77 -37.36
N THR A 202 -13.22 1.62 -36.79
CA THR A 202 -14.25 2.34 -37.55
C THR A 202 -13.66 3.30 -38.59
N LYS A 203 -12.50 3.92 -38.32
CA LYS A 203 -11.80 4.74 -39.32
C LYS A 203 -11.25 3.89 -40.48
N LYS A 204 -10.65 2.73 -40.17
CA LYS A 204 -10.09 1.81 -41.16
C LYS A 204 -11.18 1.19 -42.07
N GLU A 205 -12.36 0.91 -41.51
CA GLU A 205 -13.51 0.40 -42.28
C GLU A 205 -14.10 1.45 -43.24
N ARG A 206 -13.99 2.76 -42.92
CA ARG A 206 -14.40 3.85 -43.81
C ARG A 206 -13.41 4.10 -44.95
N GLU A 207 -12.12 3.88 -44.72
CA GLU A 207 -11.07 4.03 -45.74
C GLU A 207 -11.02 2.85 -46.74
N ILE A 208 -11.55 1.68 -46.38
CA ILE A 208 -11.58 0.50 -47.27
C ILE A 208 -12.85 0.47 -48.14
N ASN A 209 -13.94 1.10 -47.69
CA ASN A 209 -15.25 1.04 -48.34
C ASN A 209 -15.63 2.32 -49.12
N GLY A 210 -14.68 3.24 -49.34
CA GLY A 210 -14.85 4.46 -50.15
C GLY A 210 -13.79 4.55 -51.22
#